data_AF-F6STG0-F1
#
_entry.id   AF-F6STG0-F1
#
_cell.length_a   1.000
_cell.length_b   1.000
_cell.length_c   1.000
_cell.angle_alpha   90.00
_cell.angle_beta   90.00
_cell.angle_gamma   90.00
#
_symmetry.space_group_name_H-M   'P 1'
#
loop_
_entity.id
_entity.type
_entity.pdbx_description
1 polymer ?
#
loop_
_entity_poly.entity_id
_entity_poly.type
_entity_poly.pdbx_seq_one_letter_code
_entity_poly.pdbx_strand_id
1 'polypeptide(L)'
;MDNRTLSCFYQRHPHHHVQTKETRRVNYATFNDSSRKRIPGEKEMSAKPPICLKAPPSHAPPGWYFSRLRGTLSYQRQRGHPAGPEPHSARPSGEAESQRMKTFRCCFKYPLQQKVFVLFLTLWLFSLLKLLNVSRLLFPQRGIYLVEYSLSTSPFVRNRYTQVKGEAGYEVNCSAVYEQEPLEIGKSLEIRRRDIIDLDDDDVGAMTSDCDIYQTLRRYHQKLVSREEKSFPIAYSLVVHKDAIMVERLIQAIYNRHNIYCIHYDRKSPEAFKVAMNNLAKCFSNIFIASKLETVQYAHISRLQADLNCLSDLLRSSVQWKYVINLCGQDFPLKSNFELVSELKKLNGANMLETVKPPHSKIERFTYRHELRQLPYEYVKLPVRTNVSKDAPPHDIEIFVGSAYFVLSRAFVKYVFNTSLVKDFFAWSEDTYSPDEHFWATLIRVPGVPGEISRSAQDVSDLQSKTRLVKWNYHEGLFYPRCTGSHLRSVCIYGAAELRWLIKDGHWFANKFDSKVDPVLIKCLAEKLEEQQREWITLSSEK
;
A
#
# COMPACT_ATOMS: atom_id res chain seq x y z
N MET A 1 6.49 47.49 51.46
CA MET A 1 6.92 47.38 50.05
C MET A 1 8.01 46.32 49.95
N ASP A 2 7.80 45.13 50.49
CA ASP A 2 6.96 44.01 49.98
C ASP A 2 7.71 43.20 48.92
N ASN A 3 8.32 42.06 49.26
CA ASN A 3 7.78 40.79 49.81
C ASN A 3 7.35 39.82 48.69
N ARG A 4 7.67 38.52 48.75
CA ARG A 4 8.72 37.79 49.51
C ARG A 4 8.92 36.41 48.87
N THR A 5 10.06 35.80 49.14
CA THR A 5 10.41 34.40 48.86
C THR A 5 9.40 33.40 49.42
N LEU A 6 9.24 32.22 48.79
CA LEU A 6 9.18 30.93 49.50
C LEU A 6 9.28 29.72 48.54
N SER A 7 10.22 28.82 48.85
CA SER A 7 10.23 27.42 48.43
C SER A 7 9.48 26.55 49.44
N CYS A 8 8.94 25.40 49.05
CA CYS A 8 8.73 24.30 50.00
C CYS A 8 8.97 22.91 49.38
N PHE A 9 9.61 22.06 50.18
CA PHE A 9 9.85 20.63 49.98
C PHE A 9 8.72 19.82 50.68
N TYR A 10 8.96 18.50 50.90
CA TYR A 10 8.19 17.53 51.73
C TYR A 10 7.06 16.76 51.02
N GLN A 11 6.88 15.44 51.23
CA GLN A 11 7.81 14.39 51.72
C GLN A 11 7.25 12.99 51.35
N ARG A 12 8.11 11.96 51.29
CA ARG A 12 7.67 10.57 51.45
C ARG A 12 7.41 10.28 52.94
N HIS A 13 6.56 9.31 53.25
CA HIS A 13 6.89 8.20 54.18
C HIS A 13 5.88 7.03 54.01
N PRO A 14 6.13 5.83 54.56
CA PRO A 14 5.67 4.56 53.99
C PRO A 14 4.79 3.77 54.99
N HIS A 15 4.46 2.52 54.67
CA HIS A 15 4.28 1.50 55.70
C HIS A 15 5.14 0.27 55.44
N HIS A 16 5.80 -0.19 56.51
CA HIS A 16 6.76 -1.27 56.51
C HIS A 16 6.10 -2.66 56.59
N HIS A 17 6.86 -3.64 56.08
CA HIS A 17 6.85 -5.05 56.46
C HIS A 17 6.19 -5.43 57.78
N VAL A 18 5.47 -6.56 57.74
CA VAL A 18 5.70 -7.66 58.69
C VAL A 18 6.01 -8.92 57.88
N GLN A 19 7.17 -9.54 58.14
CA GLN A 19 7.43 -10.94 57.81
C GLN A 19 6.96 -11.80 58.98
N THR A 20 6.25 -12.89 58.70
CA THR A 20 6.33 -14.10 59.54
C THR A 20 6.54 -15.32 58.65
N LYS A 21 7.52 -16.13 59.02
CA LYS A 21 7.71 -17.49 58.49
C LYS A 21 6.62 -18.38 59.09
N GLU A 22 6.12 -19.38 58.38
CA GLU A 22 6.48 -20.78 58.69
C GLU A 22 5.90 -21.85 57.73
N THR A 23 6.81 -22.73 57.31
CA THR A 23 6.71 -24.19 57.06
C THR A 23 5.40 -24.92 56.71
N ARG A 24 5.58 -25.93 55.81
CA ARG A 24 4.89 -27.25 55.75
C ARG A 24 3.39 -27.23 55.32
N ARG A 25 2.79 -28.27 54.73
CA ARG A 25 3.24 -29.45 53.95
C ARG A 25 1.96 -30.09 53.35
N VAL A 26 2.04 -30.74 52.18
CA VAL A 26 1.40 -32.06 51.89
C VAL A 26 -0.14 -32.16 51.71
N ASN A 27 -0.52 -32.56 50.49
CA ASN A 27 -1.57 -33.53 50.08
C ASN A 27 -3.03 -33.18 49.70
N TYR A 28 -3.36 -33.60 48.45
CA TYR A 28 -4.50 -34.41 47.96
C TYR A 28 -5.92 -34.28 48.55
N ALA A 29 -6.87 -34.04 47.64
CA ALA A 29 -8.12 -34.80 47.35
C ALA A 29 -9.13 -33.85 46.66
N THR A 30 -9.63 -34.02 45.44
CA THR A 30 -10.58 -35.03 44.91
C THR A 30 -11.79 -35.31 45.80
N PHE A 31 -12.94 -34.69 45.47
CA PHE A 31 -14.25 -35.30 45.12
C PHE A 31 -15.26 -34.13 44.91
N ASN A 32 -15.88 -33.92 43.75
CA ASN A 32 -16.89 -34.70 43.01
C ASN A 32 -18.35 -34.47 43.46
N ASP A 33 -19.08 -33.78 42.57
CA ASP A 33 -20.44 -34.10 42.10
C ASP A 33 -21.74 -33.61 42.79
N SER A 34 -22.69 -33.29 41.91
CA SER A 34 -24.14 -33.51 41.98
C SER A 34 -25.09 -32.53 42.72
N SER A 35 -25.74 -31.70 41.89
CA SER A 35 -27.19 -31.43 41.93
C SER A 35 -27.72 -30.48 43.05
N ARG A 36 -28.90 -29.84 42.95
CA ARG A 36 -30.10 -30.05 42.11
C ARG A 36 -30.95 -28.74 42.08
N LYS A 37 -31.71 -28.49 40.99
CA LYS A 37 -33.04 -27.81 40.86
C LYS A 37 -33.43 -26.70 41.89
N ARG A 38 -34.03 -25.54 41.54
CA ARG A 38 -35.11 -25.30 40.55
C ARG A 38 -35.38 -23.78 40.35
N ILE A 39 -35.87 -23.40 39.16
CA ILE A 39 -36.48 -22.10 38.73
C ILE A 39 -37.87 -21.94 39.42
N PRO A 40 -38.43 -20.74 39.80
CA PRO A 40 -38.75 -19.60 38.91
C PRO A 40 -38.75 -18.16 39.48
N GLY A 41 -38.97 -17.15 38.61
CA GLY A 41 -39.45 -15.82 39.02
C GLY A 41 -38.94 -14.64 38.17
N GLU A 42 -39.80 -14.08 37.33
CA GLU A 42 -39.58 -12.96 36.42
C GLU A 42 -39.07 -11.65 37.05
N LYS A 43 -38.30 -10.86 36.27
CA LYS A 43 -38.75 -9.52 35.86
C LYS A 43 -37.95 -8.97 34.67
N GLU A 44 -38.66 -8.47 33.66
CA GLU A 44 -38.09 -7.69 32.58
C GLU A 44 -37.51 -6.36 33.09
N MET A 45 -36.41 -5.90 32.48
CA MET A 45 -36.19 -4.45 32.38
C MET A 45 -35.62 -4.10 31.01
N SER A 46 -36.45 -3.46 30.20
CA SER A 46 -36.12 -2.92 28.88
C SER A 46 -35.09 -1.79 29.01
N ALA A 47 -33.96 -1.92 28.31
CA ALA A 47 -32.98 -0.85 28.13
C ALA A 47 -32.93 -0.44 26.65
N LYS A 48 -33.42 0.77 26.35
CA LYS A 48 -33.43 1.36 25.01
C LYS A 48 -32.03 1.84 24.57
N PRO A 49 -31.75 1.94 23.26
CA PRO A 49 -30.42 2.28 22.74
C PRO A 49 -30.00 3.74 23.00
N PRO A 50 -28.68 4.04 22.98
CA PRO A 50 -28.18 5.39 23.17
C PRO A 50 -28.58 6.33 22.03
N ILE A 51 -28.93 7.57 22.41
CA ILE A 51 -29.42 8.63 21.52
C ILE A 51 -28.23 9.40 20.92
N CYS A 52 -28.22 9.60 19.60
CA CYS A 52 -27.27 10.47 18.92
C CYS A 52 -27.52 11.95 19.29
N LEU A 53 -26.54 12.59 19.94
CA LEU A 53 -26.55 14.04 20.16
C LEU A 53 -26.08 14.78 18.89
N LYS A 54 -26.90 15.72 18.42
CA LYS A 54 -26.55 16.65 17.33
C LYS A 54 -25.59 17.73 17.84
N ALA A 55 -24.50 17.98 17.12
CA ALA A 55 -23.69 19.18 17.30
C ALA A 55 -24.36 20.40 16.63
N PRO A 56 -24.24 21.62 17.19
CA PRO A 56 -24.78 22.85 16.61
C PRO A 56 -23.86 23.40 15.48
N PRO A 57 -24.38 24.25 14.57
CA PRO A 57 -23.60 24.83 13.48
C PRO A 57 -22.75 26.02 13.96
N SER A 58 -21.46 26.02 13.66
CA SER A 58 -20.58 27.18 13.85
C SER A 58 -20.38 27.97 12.54
N HIS A 59 -20.64 29.27 12.60
CA HIS A 59 -20.59 30.19 11.46
C HIS A 59 -19.20 30.33 10.81
N ALA A 60 -19.18 30.59 9.50
CA ALA A 60 -18.02 31.10 8.77
C ALA A 60 -18.30 32.52 8.25
N PRO A 61 -17.36 33.48 8.36
CA PRO A 61 -17.46 34.81 7.75
C PRO A 61 -17.08 34.80 6.24
N PRO A 62 -17.42 35.87 5.48
CA PRO A 62 -17.71 35.73 4.05
C PRO A 62 -16.50 35.86 3.11
N GLY A 63 -16.68 35.34 1.89
CA GLY A 63 -15.63 35.27 0.87
C GLY A 63 -15.45 36.55 0.03
N TRP A 64 -14.43 36.50 -0.82
CA TRP A 64 -14.27 37.40 -1.97
C TRP A 64 -14.53 36.62 -3.27
N TYR A 65 -15.23 37.28 -4.19
CA TYR A 65 -15.67 36.72 -5.47
C TYR A 65 -14.48 36.47 -6.41
N PHE A 66 -14.57 35.42 -7.25
CA PHE A 66 -14.51 35.61 -8.70
C PHE A 66 -15.32 34.54 -9.44
N SER A 67 -15.95 34.95 -10.55
CA SER A 67 -16.99 34.20 -11.26
C SER A 67 -16.45 33.38 -12.42
N ARG A 68 -17.14 32.28 -12.77
CA ARG A 68 -17.29 31.86 -14.16
C ARG A 68 -18.55 31.03 -14.41
N LEU A 69 -19.23 31.35 -15.50
CA LEU A 69 -20.56 30.88 -15.85
C LEU A 69 -20.55 29.42 -16.33
N ARG A 70 -21.62 28.68 -16.01
CA ARG A 70 -22.11 27.56 -16.82
C ARG A 70 -23.53 27.88 -17.27
N GLY A 71 -23.74 27.98 -18.58
CA GLY A 71 -25.06 28.13 -19.17
C GLY A 71 -25.76 26.78 -19.30
N THR A 72 -26.94 26.65 -18.70
CA THR A 72 -27.90 25.56 -18.97
C THR A 72 -28.81 25.93 -20.14
N LEU A 73 -29.07 25.00 -21.05
CA LEU A 73 -30.18 25.10 -22.01
C LEU A 73 -30.96 23.79 -22.04
N SER A 74 -32.09 23.80 -21.32
CA SER A 74 -33.20 22.86 -21.50
C SER A 74 -34.14 23.40 -22.59
N TYR A 75 -34.60 22.57 -23.51
CA TYR A 75 -35.66 22.95 -24.44
C TYR A 75 -36.71 21.84 -24.58
N GLN A 76 -37.92 22.11 -24.11
CA GLN A 76 -39.10 21.28 -24.39
C GLN A 76 -39.60 21.60 -25.81
N ARG A 77 -40.10 20.58 -26.54
CA ARG A 77 -41.05 20.84 -27.62
C ARG A 77 -42.13 19.74 -27.67
N GLN A 78 -43.37 20.17 -27.87
CA GLN A 78 -44.56 19.35 -27.73
C GLN A 78 -44.95 18.63 -29.04
N ARG A 79 -45.56 17.44 -28.85
CA ARG A 79 -46.70 16.84 -29.57
C ARG A 79 -46.69 16.74 -31.11
N GLY A 80 -46.98 15.52 -31.57
CA GLY A 80 -47.52 15.22 -32.89
C GLY A 80 -48.05 13.78 -32.97
N HIS A 81 -49.35 13.59 -32.85
CA HIS A 81 -50.06 12.37 -33.29
C HIS A 81 -50.86 12.70 -34.55
N PRO A 82 -50.97 11.78 -35.52
CA PRO A 82 -52.09 11.73 -36.45
C PRO A 82 -53.07 10.61 -36.08
N ALA A 83 -54.35 10.80 -36.42
CA ALA A 83 -55.41 9.81 -36.27
C ALA A 83 -56.21 9.69 -37.57
N GLY A 84 -56.77 8.50 -37.82
CA GLY A 84 -58.05 8.28 -38.52
C GLY A 84 -58.15 8.59 -40.03
N PRO A 85 -58.53 7.62 -40.88
CA PRO A 85 -58.79 7.86 -42.31
C PRO A 85 -60.29 8.00 -42.67
N GLU A 86 -60.56 8.84 -43.69
CA GLU A 86 -61.64 8.69 -44.71
C GLU A 86 -63.14 8.68 -44.26
N PRO A 87 -64.17 8.74 -45.16
CA PRO A 87 -64.17 8.42 -46.61
C PRO A 87 -65.06 9.28 -47.58
N HIS A 88 -64.97 8.94 -48.88
CA HIS A 88 -65.94 9.16 -49.99
C HIS A 88 -66.27 10.62 -50.43
N SER A 89 -66.42 11.02 -51.70
CA SER A 89 -66.36 10.38 -53.05
C SER A 89 -66.08 11.49 -54.12
N ALA A 90 -66.05 11.33 -55.46
CA ALA A 90 -66.49 10.29 -56.38
C ALA A 90 -65.65 10.16 -57.70
N ARG A 91 -66.21 10.49 -58.87
CA ARG A 91 -65.73 10.35 -60.28
C ARG A 91 -66.46 11.40 -61.18
N PRO A 92 -66.19 11.60 -62.51
CA PRO A 92 -65.44 10.77 -63.48
C PRO A 92 -64.53 11.48 -64.53
N SER A 93 -63.87 10.66 -65.37
CA SER A 93 -63.44 10.88 -66.79
C SER A 93 -62.51 12.06 -67.17
N GLY A 94 -61.50 11.91 -68.04
CA GLY A 94 -61.13 10.76 -68.90
C GLY A 94 -59.71 10.89 -69.51
N GLU A 95 -59.41 10.07 -70.52
CA GLU A 95 -58.11 9.90 -71.21
C GLU A 95 -57.76 11.14 -72.11
N ALA A 96 -56.56 11.35 -72.70
CA ALA A 96 -55.42 10.49 -72.97
C ALA A 96 -54.06 11.24 -73.09
N GLU A 97 -52.98 10.46 -72.92
CA GLU A 97 -51.57 10.56 -73.38
C GLU A 97 -50.84 11.83 -73.90
N SER A 98 -49.56 11.88 -73.47
CA SER A 98 -48.34 12.28 -74.22
C SER A 98 -47.97 13.76 -74.40
N GLN A 99 -46.95 14.19 -73.65
CA GLN A 99 -45.68 14.68 -74.24
C GLN A 99 -44.53 14.71 -73.21
N ARG A 100 -43.28 14.63 -73.70
CA ARG A 100 -42.07 14.39 -72.91
C ARG A 100 -41.02 15.49 -73.16
N MET A 101 -40.71 16.35 -72.18
CA MET A 101 -39.32 16.85 -71.98
C MET A 101 -39.03 17.61 -70.67
N LYS A 102 -38.09 17.04 -69.89
CA LYS A 102 -36.95 17.66 -69.18
C LYS A 102 -37.13 18.98 -68.38
N THR A 103 -36.90 18.89 -67.07
CA THR A 103 -36.31 19.96 -66.24
C THR A 103 -35.03 19.48 -65.56
N PHE A 104 -34.00 20.33 -65.51
CA PHE A 104 -32.69 20.01 -64.94
C PHE A 104 -32.69 20.04 -63.39
N ARG A 105 -32.08 19.02 -62.75
CA ARG A 105 -31.70 19.08 -61.33
C ARG A 105 -30.25 19.55 -61.20
N CYS A 106 -30.03 20.71 -60.60
CA CYS A 106 -28.69 21.13 -60.20
C CYS A 106 -28.35 20.51 -58.83
N CYS A 107 -27.27 19.72 -58.74
CA CYS A 107 -26.85 19.04 -57.51
C CYS A 107 -25.51 19.60 -57.03
N PHE A 108 -25.49 20.33 -55.91
CA PHE A 108 -24.24 20.70 -55.24
C PHE A 108 -23.68 19.50 -54.44
N LYS A 109 -22.58 18.90 -54.92
CA LYS A 109 -21.85 17.82 -54.24
C LYS A 109 -20.50 18.33 -53.67
N TYR A 110 -20.43 18.82 -52.42
CA TYR A 110 -19.12 19.14 -51.79
C TYR A 110 -18.93 18.83 -50.28
N PRO A 111 -19.32 17.65 -49.75
CA PRO A 111 -18.99 17.27 -48.36
C PRO A 111 -17.52 16.82 -48.17
N LEU A 112 -16.82 16.39 -49.23
CA LEU A 112 -15.46 15.86 -49.13
C LEU A 112 -14.40 16.97 -49.09
N GLN A 113 -14.52 17.99 -49.94
CA GLN A 113 -13.59 19.12 -49.99
C GLN A 113 -13.56 19.91 -48.67
N GLN A 114 -14.71 20.11 -48.01
CA GLN A 114 -14.76 20.73 -46.68
C GLN A 114 -13.97 19.93 -45.64
N LYS A 115 -14.08 18.60 -45.62
CA LYS A 115 -13.31 17.74 -44.70
C LYS A 115 -11.80 17.81 -44.97
N VAL A 116 -11.41 17.79 -46.24
CA VAL A 116 -10.00 17.97 -46.65
C VAL A 116 -9.48 19.34 -46.24
N PHE A 117 -10.25 20.41 -46.44
CA PHE A 117 -9.86 21.77 -46.04
C PHE A 117 -9.67 21.90 -44.52
N VAL A 118 -10.58 21.33 -43.71
CA VAL A 118 -10.42 21.30 -42.23
C VAL A 118 -9.19 20.50 -41.81
N LEU A 119 -8.87 19.40 -42.51
CA LEU A 119 -7.69 18.59 -42.23
C LEU A 119 -6.39 19.33 -42.59
N PHE A 120 -6.35 20.06 -43.70
CA PHE A 120 -5.23 20.97 -44.01
C PHE A 120 -5.13 22.13 -43.02
N LEU A 121 -6.24 22.75 -42.62
CA LEU A 121 -6.25 23.86 -41.66
C LEU A 121 -5.73 23.42 -40.29
N THR A 122 -6.11 22.22 -39.82
CA THR A 122 -5.62 21.67 -38.55
C THR A 122 -4.15 21.27 -38.62
N LEU A 123 -3.69 20.63 -39.71
CA LEU A 123 -2.26 20.34 -39.92
C LEU A 123 -1.42 21.63 -40.01
N TRP A 124 -1.93 22.67 -40.68
CA TRP A 124 -1.30 23.98 -40.75
C TRP A 124 -1.23 24.65 -39.38
N LEU A 125 -2.32 24.63 -38.59
CA LEU A 125 -2.34 25.17 -37.24
C LEU A 125 -1.38 24.42 -36.31
N PHE A 126 -1.31 23.08 -36.38
CA PHE A 126 -0.32 22.28 -35.65
C PHE A 126 1.12 22.63 -36.06
N SER A 127 1.37 22.82 -37.36
CA SER A 127 2.68 23.21 -37.88
C SER A 127 3.06 24.63 -37.43
N LEU A 128 2.09 25.56 -37.42
CA LEU A 128 2.27 26.93 -36.94
C LEU A 128 2.54 26.99 -35.44
N LEU A 129 1.80 26.23 -34.63
CA LEU A 129 2.04 26.06 -33.18
C LEU A 129 3.44 25.48 -32.88
N LYS A 130 3.93 24.59 -33.75
CA LYS A 130 5.27 24.00 -33.66
C LYS A 130 6.36 24.98 -34.09
N LEU A 131 6.15 25.75 -35.17
CA LEU A 131 7.05 26.79 -35.68
C LEU A 131 7.19 27.97 -34.70
N LEU A 132 6.08 28.46 -34.17
CA LEU A 132 6.03 29.52 -33.16
C LEU A 132 6.53 29.05 -31.77
N ASN A 133 6.99 27.80 -31.65
CA ASN A 133 7.51 27.20 -30.42
C ASN A 133 6.54 27.31 -29.22
N VAL A 134 5.23 27.40 -29.51
CA VAL A 134 4.16 27.60 -28.51
C VAL A 134 4.06 26.40 -27.59
N SER A 135 4.56 25.24 -28.02
CA SER A 135 4.81 24.08 -27.17
C SER A 135 5.67 24.39 -25.94
N ARG A 136 6.66 25.30 -25.99
CA ARG A 136 7.43 25.75 -24.82
C ARG A 136 6.65 26.72 -23.91
N LEU A 137 5.67 27.46 -24.45
CA LEU A 137 4.79 28.34 -23.67
C LEU A 137 3.63 27.57 -23.00
N LEU A 138 3.09 26.55 -23.69
CA LEU A 138 2.03 25.67 -23.18
C LEU A 138 2.58 24.57 -22.25
N PHE A 139 3.82 24.13 -22.50
CA PHE A 139 4.54 23.13 -21.72
C PHE A 139 5.96 23.66 -21.43
N PRO A 140 6.12 24.58 -20.45
CA PRO A 140 7.44 24.94 -19.97
C PRO A 140 8.18 23.66 -19.56
N GLN A 141 9.40 23.46 -20.07
CA GLN A 141 10.17 22.28 -19.71
C GLN A 141 10.44 22.28 -18.22
N ARG A 142 9.96 21.25 -17.52
CA ARG A 142 10.34 21.00 -16.13
C ARG A 142 11.86 20.83 -16.10
N GLY A 143 12.53 21.49 -15.14
CA GLY A 143 13.92 21.18 -14.85
C GLY A 143 14.07 19.70 -14.50
N ILE A 144 15.27 19.14 -14.59
CA ILE A 144 15.52 17.74 -14.21
C ILE A 144 16.09 17.70 -12.80
N TYR A 145 15.71 16.69 -12.02
CA TYR A 145 16.36 16.31 -10.78
C TYR A 145 16.91 14.88 -10.93
N LEU A 146 18.19 14.69 -10.63
CA LEU A 146 18.87 13.40 -10.77
C LEU A 146 19.12 12.79 -9.39
N VAL A 147 18.57 11.61 -9.12
CA VAL A 147 18.74 10.88 -7.86
C VAL A 147 19.94 9.93 -8.00
N GLU A 148 20.86 9.96 -7.02
CA GLU A 148 22.05 9.09 -6.94
C GLU A 148 22.87 8.96 -8.26
N TYR A 149 22.89 10.02 -9.07
CA TYR A 149 23.37 10.02 -10.46
C TYR A 149 24.79 9.49 -10.68
N SER A 150 25.66 9.52 -9.66
CA SER A 150 27.02 9.00 -9.71
C SER A 150 27.08 7.49 -9.92
N LEU A 151 25.99 6.78 -9.63
CA LEU A 151 25.85 5.33 -9.79
C LEU A 151 25.24 4.94 -11.15
N SER A 152 24.66 5.88 -11.89
CA SER A 152 24.03 5.58 -13.17
C SER A 152 25.06 5.21 -14.23
N THR A 153 24.72 4.21 -15.04
CA THR A 153 25.41 3.76 -16.24
C THR A 153 25.00 4.59 -17.47
N SER A 154 23.82 5.21 -17.43
CA SER A 154 23.22 5.96 -18.53
C SER A 154 24.14 7.07 -19.05
N PRO A 155 24.56 7.03 -20.33
CA PRO A 155 25.35 8.10 -20.94
C PRO A 155 24.65 9.46 -20.90
N PHE A 156 23.32 9.49 -20.93
CA PHE A 156 22.54 10.73 -20.81
C PHE A 156 22.70 11.37 -19.41
N VAL A 157 22.62 10.56 -18.35
CA VAL A 157 22.80 11.02 -16.97
C VAL A 157 24.25 11.49 -16.76
N ARG A 158 25.23 10.67 -17.19
CA ARG A 158 26.67 11.00 -17.10
C ARG A 158 27.07 12.25 -17.90
N ASN A 159 26.48 12.48 -19.08
CA ASN A 159 26.78 13.66 -19.89
C ASN A 159 26.11 14.94 -19.37
N ARG A 160 24.97 14.85 -18.67
CA ARG A 160 24.38 16.01 -17.97
C ARG A 160 25.11 16.37 -16.68
N TYR A 161 25.73 15.39 -16.00
CA TYR A 161 26.46 15.63 -14.75
C TYR A 161 27.52 16.75 -14.85
N THR A 162 28.24 16.83 -15.98
CA THR A 162 29.25 17.88 -16.20
C THR A 162 28.66 19.29 -16.28
N GLN A 163 27.38 19.44 -16.62
CA GLN A 163 26.66 20.72 -16.63
C GLN A 163 25.98 21.03 -15.28
N VAL A 164 25.56 20.02 -14.51
CA VAL A 164 24.86 20.21 -13.22
C VAL A 164 25.80 20.55 -12.06
N LYS A 165 27.12 20.43 -12.26
CA LYS A 165 28.17 20.70 -11.25
C LYS A 165 28.18 22.11 -10.61
N GLY A 166 27.31 23.02 -11.06
CA GLY A 166 27.08 24.35 -10.45
C GLY A 166 25.85 24.48 -9.53
N GLU A 167 24.93 23.50 -9.47
CA GLU A 167 23.74 23.56 -8.60
C GLU A 167 24.03 23.08 -7.16
N ALA A 168 24.84 23.82 -6.40
CA ALA A 168 25.02 23.58 -4.95
C ALA A 168 23.77 23.88 -4.09
N GLY A 169 22.68 24.38 -4.70
CA GLY A 169 21.50 24.89 -4.00
C GLY A 169 20.46 23.85 -3.54
N TYR A 170 20.62 22.57 -3.89
CA TYR A 170 19.60 21.52 -3.66
C TYR A 170 20.04 20.38 -2.74
N GLU A 171 21.06 20.62 -1.90
CA GLU A 171 21.28 19.74 -0.74
C GLU A 171 20.13 19.90 0.26
N VAL A 172 19.50 18.78 0.61
CA VAL A 172 18.36 18.73 1.54
C VAL A 172 18.82 18.21 2.90
N ASN A 173 18.52 18.98 3.94
CA ASN A 173 18.80 18.65 5.34
C ASN A 173 17.65 17.85 5.94
N CYS A 174 17.85 16.54 6.09
CA CYS A 174 16.82 15.63 6.57
C CYS A 174 16.42 15.82 8.04
N SER A 175 17.25 16.47 8.88
CA SER A 175 16.85 16.89 10.22
C SER A 175 15.85 18.05 10.18
N ALA A 176 16.06 19.03 9.32
CA ALA A 176 15.14 20.15 9.14
C ALA A 176 13.85 19.74 8.39
N VAL A 177 13.91 18.77 7.46
CA VAL A 177 12.70 18.10 6.92
C VAL A 177 11.91 17.41 8.04
N TYR A 178 12.59 16.69 8.95
CA TYR A 178 11.94 16.06 10.10
C TYR A 178 11.33 17.11 11.03
N GLU A 179 12.00 18.22 11.35
CA GLU A 179 11.39 19.29 12.14
C GLU A 179 10.31 20.12 11.40
N GLN A 180 10.06 19.80 10.14
CA GLN A 180 9.10 20.45 9.24
C GLN A 180 9.41 21.93 9.00
N GLU A 181 10.71 22.27 8.88
CA GLU A 181 11.16 23.62 8.54
C GLU A 181 10.62 24.02 7.14
N PRO A 182 9.90 25.16 7.02
CA PRO A 182 9.23 25.53 5.77
C PRO A 182 10.17 25.63 4.55
N LEU A 183 11.43 26.00 4.75
CA LEU A 183 12.42 26.14 3.67
C LEU A 183 12.81 24.77 3.08
N GLU A 184 13.12 23.77 3.91
CA GLU A 184 13.51 22.44 3.44
C GLU A 184 12.31 21.66 2.88
N ILE A 185 11.12 21.82 3.47
CA ILE A 185 9.88 21.32 2.85
C ILE A 185 9.63 22.01 1.49
N GLY A 186 9.93 23.31 1.39
CA GLY A 186 9.93 24.07 0.13
C GLY A 186 10.84 23.46 -0.93
N LYS A 187 12.11 23.18 -0.60
CA LYS A 187 13.06 22.50 -1.50
C LYS A 187 12.49 21.16 -2.01
N SER A 188 11.90 20.36 -1.13
CA SER A 188 11.28 19.08 -1.52
C SER A 188 10.12 19.27 -2.51
N LEU A 189 9.30 20.31 -2.31
CA LEU A 189 8.21 20.66 -3.24
C LEU A 189 8.73 21.20 -4.59
N GLU A 190 9.87 21.88 -4.62
CA GLU A 190 10.53 22.30 -5.87
C GLU A 190 11.09 21.11 -6.65
N ILE A 191 11.78 20.19 -5.97
CA ILE A 191 12.27 18.93 -6.54
C ILE A 191 11.12 18.16 -7.20
N ARG A 192 9.96 18.11 -6.54
CA ARG A 192 8.76 17.43 -7.06
C ARG A 192 8.05 18.12 -8.24
N ARG A 193 8.43 19.35 -8.57
CA ARG A 193 7.98 20.04 -9.79
C ARG A 193 8.92 19.79 -10.98
N ARG A 194 10.11 19.24 -10.74
CA ARG A 194 11.06 18.79 -11.76
C ARG A 194 10.65 17.43 -12.34
N ASP A 195 11.28 17.05 -13.44
CA ASP A 195 11.28 15.68 -13.95
C ASP A 195 12.33 14.88 -13.16
N ILE A 196 11.90 13.87 -12.40
CA ILE A 196 12.76 13.12 -11.49
C ILE A 196 13.26 11.87 -12.21
N ILE A 197 14.57 11.83 -12.46
CA ILE A 197 15.26 10.68 -13.02
C ILE A 197 16.05 10.02 -11.89
N ASP A 198 15.76 8.76 -11.66
CA ASP A 198 16.42 7.89 -10.69
C ASP A 198 17.08 6.72 -11.44
N LEU A 199 17.86 5.92 -10.73
CA LEU A 199 18.53 4.73 -11.28
C LEU A 199 17.49 3.74 -11.82
N ASP A 200 17.79 3.16 -12.99
CA ASP A 200 16.97 2.12 -13.61
C ASP A 200 17.39 0.71 -13.16
N ASP A 201 16.75 -0.32 -13.71
CA ASP A 201 17.02 -1.71 -13.33
C ASP A 201 18.42 -2.17 -13.80
N ASP A 202 18.93 -1.62 -14.92
CA ASP A 202 20.27 -1.95 -15.45
C ASP A 202 21.36 -1.26 -14.61
N ASP A 203 21.13 -0.04 -14.12
CA ASP A 203 21.98 0.65 -13.15
C ASP A 203 22.15 -0.18 -11.86
N VAL A 204 21.07 -0.77 -11.35
CA VAL A 204 21.13 -1.66 -10.18
C VAL A 204 21.84 -2.97 -10.51
N GLY A 205 21.58 -3.55 -11.69
CA GLY A 205 22.30 -4.74 -12.17
C GLY A 205 23.81 -4.53 -12.27
N ALA A 206 24.24 -3.35 -12.74
CA ALA A 206 25.64 -2.96 -12.84
C ALA A 206 26.27 -2.68 -11.47
N MET A 207 25.64 -1.89 -10.60
CA MET A 207 26.22 -1.55 -9.28
C MET A 207 26.33 -2.77 -8.35
N THR A 208 25.53 -3.82 -8.56
CA THR A 208 25.56 -5.07 -7.78
C THR A 208 26.38 -6.19 -8.45
N SER A 209 27.04 -5.91 -9.58
CA SER A 209 27.86 -6.91 -10.30
C SER A 209 29.13 -7.30 -9.54
N ASP A 210 29.74 -6.34 -8.82
CA ASP A 210 30.82 -6.53 -7.86
C ASP A 210 30.29 -6.33 -6.44
N CYS A 211 30.27 -7.42 -5.66
CA CYS A 211 29.65 -7.42 -4.35
C CYS A 211 30.49 -6.73 -3.27
N ASP A 212 31.82 -6.73 -3.38
CA ASP A 212 32.69 -6.08 -2.38
C ASP A 212 32.65 -4.56 -2.55
N ILE A 213 32.65 -4.09 -3.81
CA ILE A 213 32.42 -2.68 -4.14
C ILE A 213 31.01 -2.26 -3.71
N TYR A 214 29.98 -3.03 -4.07
CA TYR A 214 28.59 -2.74 -3.68
C TYR A 214 28.41 -2.65 -2.17
N GLN A 215 28.88 -3.65 -1.41
CA GLN A 215 28.76 -3.67 0.04
C GLN A 215 29.51 -2.52 0.72
N THR A 216 30.65 -2.13 0.17
CA THR A 216 31.45 -1.00 0.66
C THR A 216 30.77 0.33 0.37
N LEU A 217 30.31 0.54 -0.87
CA LEU A 217 29.57 1.72 -1.33
C LEU A 217 28.32 1.99 -0.49
N ARG A 218 27.50 0.95 -0.27
CA ARG A 218 26.28 1.02 0.55
C ARG A 218 26.52 0.87 2.05
N ARG A 219 27.79 0.79 2.49
CA ARG A 219 28.24 0.77 3.89
C ARG A 219 27.64 -0.35 4.74
N TYR A 220 27.36 -1.52 4.16
CA TYR A 220 26.82 -2.69 4.87
C TYR A 220 27.74 -3.22 6.00
N HIS A 221 29.02 -2.85 5.99
CA HIS A 221 29.97 -3.12 7.07
C HIS A 221 29.80 -2.21 8.30
N GLN A 222 29.07 -1.08 8.17
CA GLN A 222 28.85 -0.09 9.24
C GLN A 222 27.49 -0.26 9.96
N LYS A 223 26.63 -1.19 9.50
CA LYS A 223 25.34 -1.48 10.13
C LYS A 223 25.54 -1.97 11.57
N LEU A 224 25.13 -1.15 12.54
CA LEU A 224 25.25 -1.46 13.97
C LEU A 224 24.19 -2.48 14.42
N VAL A 225 24.58 -3.34 15.38
CA VAL A 225 23.74 -4.43 15.87
C VAL A 225 23.96 -4.66 17.37
N SER A 226 22.91 -4.53 18.17
CA SER A 226 22.90 -4.89 19.60
C SER A 226 23.00 -6.40 19.84
N ARG A 227 23.20 -6.79 21.11
CA ARG A 227 23.08 -8.20 21.53
C ARG A 227 21.64 -8.72 21.44
N GLU A 228 20.67 -7.85 21.69
CA GLU A 228 19.24 -8.17 21.67
C GLU A 228 18.80 -8.57 20.26
N GLU A 229 19.12 -7.77 19.25
CA GLU A 229 18.83 -8.06 17.84
C GLU A 229 19.45 -9.38 17.40
N LYS A 230 20.75 -9.62 17.68
CA LYS A 230 21.42 -10.89 17.37
C LYS A 230 20.72 -12.13 17.96
N SER A 231 20.03 -11.99 19.09
CA SER A 231 19.26 -13.06 19.73
C SER A 231 17.84 -13.24 19.18
N PHE A 232 17.36 -12.29 18.37
CA PHE A 232 16.01 -12.23 17.83
C PHE A 232 16.01 -12.03 16.29
N PRO A 233 16.45 -13.01 15.49
CA PRO A 233 16.45 -12.87 14.04
C PRO A 233 15.04 -12.73 13.44
N ILE A 234 14.91 -11.85 12.47
CA ILE A 234 13.70 -11.60 11.68
C ILE A 234 13.88 -12.21 10.28
N ALA A 235 12.80 -12.79 9.77
CA ALA A 235 12.69 -13.21 8.38
C ALA A 235 11.89 -12.20 7.55
N TYR A 236 12.20 -12.06 6.28
CA TYR A 236 11.47 -11.20 5.35
C TYR A 236 11.08 -11.94 4.07
N SER A 237 9.83 -11.75 3.64
CA SER A 237 9.30 -12.22 2.35
C SER A 237 9.06 -11.00 1.45
N LEU A 238 9.86 -10.81 0.41
CA LEU A 238 9.76 -9.66 -0.49
C LEU A 238 9.13 -10.08 -1.83
N VAL A 239 7.87 -9.72 -2.06
CA VAL A 239 7.17 -10.00 -3.33
C VAL A 239 7.25 -8.76 -4.23
N VAL A 240 8.07 -8.84 -5.29
CA VAL A 240 8.52 -7.69 -6.08
C VAL A 240 8.37 -7.93 -7.59
N HIS A 241 8.37 -6.88 -8.42
CA HIS A 241 8.19 -7.04 -9.88
C HIS A 241 8.77 -5.95 -10.80
N LYS A 242 9.21 -4.80 -10.27
CA LYS A 242 9.76 -3.66 -11.02
C LYS A 242 10.46 -2.67 -10.08
N ASP A 243 11.13 -1.66 -10.65
CA ASP A 243 11.82 -0.57 -9.94
C ASP A 243 12.85 -1.11 -8.93
N ALA A 244 13.88 -1.78 -9.45
CA ALA A 244 14.90 -2.48 -8.67
C ALA A 244 15.57 -1.59 -7.61
N ILE A 245 15.75 -0.30 -7.89
CA ILE A 245 16.36 0.65 -6.96
C ILE A 245 15.51 0.86 -5.69
N MET A 246 14.19 0.76 -5.78
CA MET A 246 13.32 0.81 -4.59
C MET A 246 13.45 -0.45 -3.74
N VAL A 247 13.62 -1.62 -4.38
CA VAL A 247 13.87 -2.89 -3.68
C VAL A 247 15.26 -2.89 -3.03
N GLU A 248 16.27 -2.34 -3.72
CA GLU A 248 17.63 -2.18 -3.22
C GLU A 248 17.69 -1.26 -2.00
N ARG A 249 17.08 -0.07 -2.06
CA ARG A 249 16.99 0.86 -0.92
C ARG A 249 16.16 0.29 0.24
N LEU A 250 15.08 -0.44 -0.05
CA LEU A 250 14.31 -1.15 0.98
C LEU A 250 15.19 -2.17 1.70
N ILE A 251 15.91 -3.02 0.95
CA ILE A 251 16.85 -4.00 1.51
C ILE A 251 17.95 -3.28 2.32
N GLN A 252 18.56 -2.21 1.81
CA GLN A 252 19.56 -1.43 2.54
C GLN A 252 19.02 -0.89 3.88
N ALA A 253 17.74 -0.48 3.94
CA ALA A 253 17.10 0.01 5.16
C ALA A 253 16.83 -1.11 6.18
N ILE A 254 16.39 -2.30 5.75
CA ILE A 254 16.01 -3.42 6.64
C ILE A 254 17.14 -4.45 6.88
N TYR A 255 18.28 -4.34 6.19
CA TYR A 255 19.31 -5.37 6.21
C TYR A 255 20.02 -5.49 7.56
N ASN A 256 20.13 -6.72 8.05
CA ASN A 256 21.01 -7.10 9.13
C ASN A 256 21.58 -8.52 8.91
N ARG A 257 22.83 -8.75 9.32
CA ARG A 257 23.58 -9.99 8.99
C ARG A 257 23.02 -11.27 9.63
N HIS A 258 22.24 -11.12 10.70
CA HIS A 258 21.64 -12.24 11.44
C HIS A 258 20.20 -12.54 11.01
N ASN A 259 19.53 -11.59 10.35
CA ASN A 259 18.20 -11.75 9.74
C ASN A 259 18.31 -12.60 8.45
N ILE A 260 17.17 -12.91 7.83
CA ILE A 260 17.12 -13.63 6.56
C ILE A 260 16.04 -13.09 5.62
N TYR A 261 16.33 -13.08 4.32
CA TYR A 261 15.51 -12.41 3.31
C TYR A 261 15.26 -13.35 2.12
N CYS A 262 13.99 -13.59 1.82
CA CYS A 262 13.56 -14.26 0.61
C CYS A 262 13.00 -13.23 -0.38
N ILE A 263 13.52 -13.22 -1.61
CA ILE A 263 13.01 -12.39 -2.70
C ILE A 263 12.23 -13.28 -3.66
N HIS A 264 10.94 -12.99 -3.82
CA HIS A 264 10.12 -13.53 -4.89
C HIS A 264 9.88 -12.44 -5.93
N TYR A 265 10.65 -12.43 -7.02
CA TYR A 265 10.33 -11.61 -8.17
C TYR A 265 9.31 -12.29 -9.10
N ASP A 266 8.42 -11.52 -9.73
CA ASP A 266 7.47 -12.03 -10.71
C ASP A 266 8.18 -12.58 -11.95
N ARG A 267 7.80 -13.77 -12.43
CA ARG A 267 8.37 -14.37 -13.65
C ARG A 267 8.21 -13.50 -14.89
N LYS A 268 7.17 -12.66 -14.96
CA LYS A 268 6.92 -11.75 -16.10
C LYS A 268 7.64 -10.38 -15.98
N SER A 269 8.46 -10.17 -14.96
CA SER A 269 9.29 -8.96 -14.85
C SER A 269 10.26 -8.80 -16.03
N PRO A 270 10.70 -7.57 -16.35
CA PRO A 270 11.78 -7.32 -17.32
C PRO A 270 13.07 -8.07 -16.95
N GLU A 271 13.91 -8.36 -17.94
CA GLU A 271 15.14 -9.14 -17.69
C GLU A 271 16.16 -8.36 -16.86
N ALA A 272 16.32 -7.06 -17.10
CA ALA A 272 17.14 -6.16 -16.28
C ALA A 272 16.76 -6.25 -14.78
N PHE A 273 15.45 -6.22 -14.47
CA PHE A 273 14.95 -6.39 -13.10
C PHE A 273 15.36 -7.75 -12.50
N LYS A 274 15.26 -8.84 -13.27
CA LYS A 274 15.68 -10.18 -12.79
C LYS A 274 17.18 -10.22 -12.54
N VAL A 275 18.00 -9.67 -13.44
CA VAL A 275 19.46 -9.59 -13.26
C VAL A 275 19.79 -8.81 -11.99
N ALA A 276 19.19 -7.64 -11.80
CA ALA A 276 19.35 -6.83 -10.59
C ALA A 276 18.98 -7.60 -9.31
N MET A 277 17.84 -8.30 -9.28
CA MET A 277 17.44 -9.10 -8.10
C MET A 277 18.38 -10.28 -7.84
N ASN A 278 18.84 -10.98 -8.88
CA ASN A 278 19.77 -12.10 -8.73
C ASN A 278 21.16 -11.64 -8.26
N ASN A 279 21.69 -10.55 -8.80
CA ASN A 279 22.96 -9.95 -8.36
C ASN A 279 22.86 -9.47 -6.91
N LEU A 280 21.79 -8.74 -6.57
CA LEU A 280 21.54 -8.26 -5.21
C LEU A 280 21.47 -9.41 -4.19
N ALA A 281 20.78 -10.51 -4.52
CA ALA A 281 20.74 -11.70 -3.66
C ALA A 281 22.11 -12.37 -3.54
N LYS A 282 22.83 -12.57 -4.67
CA LYS A 282 24.17 -13.16 -4.71
C LYS A 282 25.17 -12.44 -3.80
N CYS A 283 25.02 -11.13 -3.61
CA CYS A 283 25.91 -10.35 -2.77
C CYS A 283 25.76 -10.57 -1.25
N PHE A 284 24.84 -11.41 -0.77
CA PHE A 284 24.70 -11.70 0.66
C PHE A 284 24.39 -13.17 0.94
N SER A 285 25.06 -13.75 1.93
CA SER A 285 24.83 -15.15 2.34
C SER A 285 23.45 -15.41 2.98
N ASN A 286 22.71 -14.35 3.33
CA ASN A 286 21.41 -14.39 3.99
C ASN A 286 20.27 -13.77 3.17
N ILE A 287 20.50 -13.45 1.90
CA ILE A 287 19.45 -13.08 0.93
C ILE A 287 19.41 -14.17 -0.15
N PHE A 288 18.23 -14.64 -0.52
CA PHE A 288 18.07 -15.64 -1.59
C PHE A 288 16.81 -15.39 -2.43
N ILE A 289 16.84 -15.86 -3.68
CA ILE A 289 15.65 -15.89 -4.54
C ILE A 289 14.82 -17.12 -4.19
N ALA A 290 13.49 -16.96 -4.10
CA ALA A 290 12.57 -18.06 -3.80
C ALA A 290 12.76 -19.23 -4.79
N SER A 291 12.79 -20.47 -4.29
CA SER A 291 12.98 -21.68 -5.11
C SER A 291 11.84 -21.93 -6.11
N LYS A 292 10.69 -21.31 -5.88
CA LYS A 292 9.54 -21.26 -6.77
C LYS A 292 9.11 -19.82 -6.98
N LEU A 293 9.03 -19.42 -8.24
CA LEU A 293 8.56 -18.12 -8.67
C LEU A 293 7.23 -18.28 -9.40
N GLU A 294 6.31 -17.36 -9.14
CA GLU A 294 4.97 -17.27 -9.75
C GLU A 294 4.91 -16.17 -10.81
N THR A 295 3.97 -16.33 -11.74
CA THR A 295 3.52 -15.24 -12.61
C THR A 295 2.35 -14.53 -11.95
N VAL A 296 2.59 -13.43 -11.22
CA VAL A 296 1.61 -12.87 -10.28
C VAL A 296 0.56 -12.04 -10.99
N GLN A 297 -0.69 -12.51 -11.02
CA GLN A 297 -1.82 -11.73 -11.51
C GLN A 297 -2.51 -10.99 -10.36
N TYR A 298 -3.04 -9.81 -10.65
CA TYR A 298 -3.70 -8.95 -9.67
C TYR A 298 -5.00 -9.59 -9.16
N ALA A 299 -5.25 -9.50 -7.85
CA ALA A 299 -6.38 -10.12 -7.14
C ALA A 299 -6.51 -11.66 -7.28
N HIS A 300 -5.49 -12.34 -7.81
CA HIS A 300 -5.49 -13.79 -8.07
C HIS A 300 -4.63 -14.55 -7.04
N ILE A 301 -4.93 -15.83 -6.80
CA ILE A 301 -4.22 -16.65 -5.80
C ILE A 301 -2.70 -16.74 -6.00
N SER A 302 -2.20 -16.50 -7.21
CA SER A 302 -0.76 -16.33 -7.49
C SER A 302 -0.06 -15.30 -6.58
N ARG A 303 -0.76 -14.25 -6.11
CA ARG A 303 -0.18 -13.30 -5.15
C ARG A 303 0.03 -13.95 -3.78
N LEU A 304 -0.92 -14.75 -3.30
CA LEU A 304 -0.81 -15.49 -2.05
C LEU A 304 0.24 -16.61 -2.16
N GLN A 305 0.27 -17.34 -3.28
CA GLN A 305 1.25 -18.39 -3.56
C GLN A 305 2.70 -17.86 -3.55
N ALA A 306 2.93 -16.64 -4.04
CA ALA A 306 4.25 -16.01 -3.99
C ALA A 306 4.81 -15.85 -2.56
N ASP A 307 3.95 -15.44 -1.61
CA ASP A 307 4.34 -15.40 -0.19
C ASP A 307 4.55 -16.84 0.36
N LEU A 308 3.64 -17.78 0.08
CA LEU A 308 3.78 -19.16 0.53
C LEU A 308 5.08 -19.84 0.03
N ASN A 309 5.52 -19.55 -1.20
CA ASN A 309 6.79 -20.02 -1.72
C ASN A 309 7.97 -19.51 -0.87
N CYS A 310 8.01 -18.21 -0.56
CA CYS A 310 9.04 -17.64 0.31
C CYS A 310 8.95 -18.18 1.75
N LEU A 311 7.76 -18.29 2.32
CA LEU A 311 7.56 -18.84 3.67
C LEU A 311 8.05 -20.29 3.80
N SER A 312 7.80 -21.13 2.79
CA SER A 312 8.32 -22.49 2.70
C SER A 312 9.86 -22.53 2.75
N ASP A 313 10.53 -21.68 1.98
CA ASP A 313 11.99 -21.68 1.93
C ASP A 313 12.63 -21.04 3.17
N LEU A 314 12.02 -20.00 3.73
CA LEU A 314 12.42 -19.41 5.00
C LEU A 314 12.37 -20.45 6.14
N LEU A 315 11.41 -21.37 6.15
CA LEU A 315 11.36 -22.46 7.14
C LEU A 315 12.54 -23.45 7.04
N ARG A 316 13.06 -23.67 5.82
CA ARG A 316 14.19 -24.59 5.53
C ARG A 316 15.54 -24.03 5.92
N SER A 317 15.64 -22.71 6.15
CA SER A 317 16.88 -22.07 6.57
C SER A 317 17.37 -22.56 7.94
N SER A 318 18.70 -22.59 8.10
CA SER A 318 19.38 -22.78 9.38
C SER A 318 19.14 -21.63 10.37
N VAL A 319 18.79 -20.43 9.88
CA VAL A 319 18.50 -19.25 10.72
C VAL A 319 17.23 -19.50 11.55
N GLN A 320 17.36 -19.53 12.89
CA GLN A 320 16.24 -19.74 13.80
C GLN A 320 15.47 -18.43 14.08
N TRP A 321 14.94 -17.84 13.02
CA TRP A 321 14.15 -16.61 13.06
C TRP A 321 12.88 -16.76 13.91
N LYS A 322 12.41 -15.64 14.45
CA LYS A 322 11.30 -15.57 15.42
C LYS A 322 9.98 -15.20 14.74
N TYR A 323 10.05 -14.18 13.89
CA TYR A 323 8.93 -13.65 13.12
C TYR A 323 9.32 -13.50 11.65
N VAL A 324 8.34 -13.60 10.77
CA VAL A 324 8.44 -13.21 9.36
C VAL A 324 7.55 -12.00 9.08
N ILE A 325 8.06 -11.08 8.28
CA ILE A 325 7.35 -9.90 7.80
C ILE A 325 7.31 -9.97 6.28
N ASN A 326 6.13 -9.90 5.65
CA ASN A 326 6.09 -9.74 4.20
C ASN A 326 6.12 -8.28 3.78
N LEU A 327 6.69 -8.01 2.61
CA LEU A 327 6.92 -6.69 2.03
C LEU A 327 6.71 -6.76 0.51
N CYS A 328 6.37 -5.63 -0.09
CA CYS A 328 6.42 -5.40 -1.52
C CYS A 328 7.44 -4.31 -1.86
N GLY A 329 7.80 -4.16 -3.14
CA GLY A 329 8.83 -3.21 -3.59
C GLY A 329 8.48 -1.71 -3.45
N GLN A 330 7.34 -1.35 -2.86
CA GLN A 330 6.95 0.03 -2.54
C GLN A 330 6.72 0.27 -1.04
N ASP A 331 7.08 -0.70 -0.20
CA ASP A 331 7.09 -0.53 1.26
C ASP A 331 8.38 0.12 1.73
N PHE A 332 8.34 0.77 2.90
CA PHE A 332 9.53 1.23 3.61
C PHE A 332 9.32 1.09 5.13
N PRO A 333 10.38 0.78 5.91
CA PRO A 333 10.30 0.75 7.38
C PRO A 333 9.96 2.12 7.98
N LEU A 334 9.33 2.09 9.15
CA LEU A 334 9.07 3.24 10.03
C LEU A 334 9.75 3.11 11.40
N LYS A 335 10.53 2.04 11.59
CA LYS A 335 11.24 1.69 12.82
C LYS A 335 12.65 1.22 12.52
N SER A 336 13.59 1.58 13.38
CA SER A 336 14.93 0.98 13.40
C SER A 336 14.84 -0.52 13.69
N ASN A 337 15.86 -1.31 13.33
CA ASN A 337 15.83 -2.76 13.59
C ASN A 337 15.80 -3.05 15.10
N PHE A 338 16.44 -2.21 15.93
CA PHE A 338 16.34 -2.27 17.38
C PHE A 338 14.90 -2.07 17.89
N GLU A 339 14.22 -0.99 17.47
CA GLU A 339 12.82 -0.74 17.84
C GLU A 339 11.90 -1.86 17.37
N LEU A 340 12.09 -2.33 16.13
CA LEU A 340 11.29 -3.42 15.55
C LEU A 340 11.45 -4.71 16.37
N VAL A 341 12.66 -5.09 16.74
CA VAL A 341 12.90 -6.23 17.64
C VAL A 341 12.22 -6.03 19.00
N SER A 342 12.32 -4.83 19.58
CA SER A 342 11.65 -4.50 20.85
C SER A 342 10.12 -4.62 20.76
N GLU A 343 9.53 -4.19 19.65
CA GLU A 343 8.09 -4.32 19.39
C GLU A 343 7.66 -5.77 19.14
N LEU A 344 8.40 -6.53 18.32
CA LEU A 344 8.10 -7.93 18.02
C LEU A 344 8.25 -8.83 19.26
N LYS A 345 9.16 -8.52 20.17
CA LYS A 345 9.27 -9.22 21.47
C LYS A 345 8.00 -9.06 22.33
N LYS A 346 7.33 -7.91 22.28
CA LYS A 346 6.08 -7.66 23.03
C LYS A 346 4.91 -8.51 22.54
N LEU A 347 4.96 -9.02 21.30
CA LEU A 347 3.95 -9.96 20.78
C LEU A 347 4.00 -11.33 21.50
N ASN A 348 5.13 -11.71 22.10
CA ASN A 348 5.27 -12.93 22.90
C ASN A 348 4.71 -14.21 22.24
N GLY A 349 4.93 -14.39 20.94
CA GLY A 349 4.44 -15.53 20.16
C GLY A 349 3.09 -15.31 19.48
N ALA A 350 2.33 -14.27 19.84
CA ALA A 350 1.16 -13.83 19.07
C ALA A 350 1.57 -13.32 17.68
N ASN A 351 0.65 -13.38 16.73
CA ASN A 351 0.82 -12.81 15.39
C ASN A 351 0.19 -11.40 15.32
N MET A 352 0.51 -10.63 14.28
CA MET A 352 -0.07 -9.29 14.05
C MET A 352 -0.43 -9.12 12.58
N LEU A 353 -1.69 -8.81 12.30
CA LEU A 353 -2.23 -8.38 11.00
C LEU A 353 -3.64 -7.82 11.18
N GLU A 354 -4.15 -7.14 10.15
CA GLU A 354 -5.56 -6.77 10.03
C GLU A 354 -6.43 -8.03 9.94
N THR A 355 -7.46 -8.12 10.77
CA THR A 355 -8.44 -9.21 10.75
C THR A 355 -9.75 -8.73 11.34
N VAL A 356 -10.72 -8.50 10.46
CA VAL A 356 -12.04 -7.93 10.77
C VAL A 356 -13.15 -8.79 10.15
N LYS A 357 -14.38 -8.67 10.67
CA LYS A 357 -15.53 -9.36 10.07
C LYS A 357 -15.82 -8.84 8.66
N PRO A 358 -16.20 -9.70 7.69
CA PRO A 358 -16.38 -9.28 6.30
C PRO A 358 -17.49 -8.21 6.17
N PRO A 359 -17.19 -6.99 5.67
CA PRO A 359 -18.24 -6.03 5.34
C PRO A 359 -18.99 -6.52 4.09
N HIS A 360 -20.27 -6.14 3.96
CA HIS A 360 -21.12 -6.57 2.84
C HIS A 360 -20.47 -6.39 1.45
N SER A 361 -19.66 -5.34 1.27
CA SER A 361 -18.94 -5.05 0.02
C SER A 361 -17.80 -6.03 -0.33
N LYS A 362 -17.29 -6.82 0.63
CA LYS A 362 -16.27 -7.86 0.38
C LYS A 362 -16.85 -9.27 0.32
N ILE A 363 -18.08 -9.53 0.80
CA ILE A 363 -18.65 -10.89 0.87
C ILE A 363 -18.68 -11.60 -0.49
N GLU A 364 -19.11 -10.91 -1.56
CA GLU A 364 -19.21 -11.52 -2.89
C GLU A 364 -17.88 -12.09 -3.44
N ARG A 365 -16.74 -11.58 -2.97
CA ARG A 365 -15.39 -12.00 -3.41
C ARG A 365 -15.10 -13.47 -3.15
N PHE A 366 -15.75 -14.05 -2.15
CA PHE A 366 -15.58 -15.43 -1.73
C PHE A 366 -16.89 -16.24 -1.72
N THR A 367 -18.04 -15.60 -1.96
CA THR A 367 -19.33 -16.30 -2.20
C THR A 367 -19.42 -16.90 -3.61
N TYR A 368 -18.75 -16.32 -4.60
CA TYR A 368 -18.82 -16.77 -6.00
C TYR A 368 -17.44 -17.19 -6.53
N ARG A 369 -17.42 -18.13 -7.48
CA ARG A 369 -16.20 -18.52 -8.20
C ARG A 369 -15.76 -17.41 -9.14
N HIS A 370 -14.47 -17.17 -9.22
CA HIS A 370 -13.84 -16.18 -10.08
C HIS A 370 -12.87 -16.87 -11.03
N GLU A 371 -13.00 -16.59 -12.33
CA GLU A 371 -12.14 -17.16 -13.37
C GLU A 371 -11.16 -16.11 -13.89
N LEU A 372 -9.88 -16.49 -14.04
CA LEU A 372 -8.85 -15.62 -14.58
C LEU A 372 -9.03 -15.45 -16.11
N ARG A 373 -9.62 -14.32 -16.53
CA ARG A 373 -9.93 -14.03 -17.94
C ARG A 373 -9.10 -12.85 -18.47
N GLN A 374 -8.82 -12.86 -19.77
CA GLN A 374 -8.28 -11.68 -20.47
C GLN A 374 -9.44 -10.71 -20.70
N LEU A 375 -9.32 -9.47 -20.26
CA LEU A 375 -10.32 -8.45 -20.54
C LEU A 375 -10.06 -7.78 -21.90
N PRO A 376 -11.11 -7.45 -22.68
CA PRO A 376 -10.95 -6.56 -23.83
C PRO A 376 -10.31 -5.24 -23.38
N TYR A 377 -9.35 -4.73 -24.15
CA TYR A 377 -8.62 -3.48 -23.91
C TYR A 377 -7.63 -3.46 -22.74
N GLU A 378 -7.49 -4.55 -21.96
CA GLU A 378 -6.41 -4.69 -20.98
C GLU A 378 -5.41 -5.79 -21.41
N TYR A 379 -4.11 -5.48 -21.32
CA TYR A 379 -3.04 -6.46 -21.52
C TYR A 379 -2.84 -7.41 -20.32
N VAL A 380 -3.63 -7.26 -19.26
CA VAL A 380 -3.58 -8.08 -18.05
C VAL A 380 -4.77 -9.04 -17.96
N LYS A 381 -4.55 -10.17 -17.28
CA LYS A 381 -5.63 -11.08 -16.90
C LYS A 381 -6.12 -10.73 -15.50
N LEU A 382 -7.43 -10.69 -15.31
CA LEU A 382 -8.07 -10.43 -14.02
C LEU A 382 -9.06 -11.54 -13.66
N PRO A 383 -9.23 -11.87 -12.36
CA PRO A 383 -10.31 -12.74 -11.90
C PRO A 383 -11.66 -12.05 -12.12
N VAL A 384 -12.52 -12.66 -12.94
CA VAL A 384 -13.87 -12.19 -13.24
C VAL A 384 -14.87 -13.08 -12.52
N ARG A 385 -15.78 -12.47 -11.76
CA ARG A 385 -16.87 -13.17 -11.08
C ARG A 385 -17.71 -13.97 -12.07
N THR A 386 -17.98 -15.23 -11.72
CA THR A 386 -18.96 -16.08 -12.41
C THR A 386 -20.29 -16.11 -11.65
N ASN A 387 -21.32 -16.70 -12.27
CA ASN A 387 -22.60 -16.96 -11.61
C ASN A 387 -22.60 -18.23 -10.74
N VAL A 388 -21.46 -18.93 -10.61
CA VAL A 388 -21.35 -20.16 -9.82
C VAL A 388 -21.07 -19.78 -8.37
N SER A 389 -21.98 -20.14 -7.46
CA SER A 389 -21.75 -20.01 -6.02
C SER A 389 -20.67 -21.00 -5.57
N LYS A 390 -19.91 -20.63 -4.54
CA LYS A 390 -19.00 -21.53 -3.83
C LYS A 390 -19.72 -22.24 -2.70
N ASP A 391 -19.28 -23.45 -2.40
CA ASP A 391 -19.61 -24.15 -1.16
C ASP A 391 -19.00 -23.40 0.03
N ALA A 392 -19.51 -23.68 1.24
CA ALA A 392 -18.95 -23.12 2.47
C ALA A 392 -17.45 -23.46 2.62
N PRO A 393 -16.65 -22.63 3.31
CA PRO A 393 -15.27 -22.95 3.64
C PRO A 393 -15.18 -24.30 4.38
N PRO A 394 -14.16 -25.14 4.10
CA PRO A 394 -14.00 -26.40 4.79
C PRO A 394 -13.68 -26.20 6.28
N HIS A 395 -13.85 -27.24 7.10
CA HIS A 395 -13.50 -27.27 8.53
C HIS A 395 -14.19 -26.22 9.41
N ASP A 396 -15.43 -25.84 9.09
CA ASP A 396 -16.22 -24.83 9.81
C ASP A 396 -15.44 -23.52 10.07
N ILE A 397 -14.70 -23.09 9.04
CA ILE A 397 -13.92 -21.86 9.02
C ILE A 397 -14.86 -20.66 8.81
N GLU A 398 -14.92 -19.78 9.79
CA GLU A 398 -15.55 -18.45 9.66
C GLU A 398 -14.57 -17.51 8.93
N ILE A 399 -15.01 -16.91 7.82
CA ILE A 399 -14.17 -16.00 7.02
C ILE A 399 -14.02 -14.65 7.73
N PHE A 400 -12.78 -14.17 7.80
CA PHE A 400 -12.41 -12.81 8.17
C PHE A 400 -11.64 -12.17 7.02
N VAL A 401 -11.68 -10.84 6.92
CA VAL A 401 -10.96 -10.06 5.90
C VAL A 401 -9.91 -9.17 6.55
N GLY A 402 -8.93 -8.75 5.75
CA GLY A 402 -7.93 -7.76 6.12
C GLY A 402 -7.14 -7.33 4.89
N SER A 403 -5.83 -7.24 5.04
CA SER A 403 -4.88 -6.94 3.97
C SER A 403 -3.92 -8.10 3.71
N ALA A 404 -3.19 -8.02 2.59
CA ALA A 404 -2.13 -8.96 2.25
C ALA A 404 -0.90 -8.89 3.19
N TYR A 405 -0.83 -7.94 4.13
CA TYR A 405 0.37 -7.65 4.91
C TYR A 405 0.30 -8.22 6.34
N PHE A 406 1.32 -8.98 6.72
CA PHE A 406 1.35 -9.72 7.98
C PHE A 406 2.69 -9.67 8.69
N VAL A 407 2.63 -9.92 10.00
CA VAL A 407 3.76 -10.32 10.85
C VAL A 407 3.38 -11.61 11.56
N LEU A 408 4.02 -12.71 11.17
CA LEU A 408 3.67 -14.06 11.62
C LEU A 408 4.83 -14.69 12.39
N SER A 409 4.51 -15.34 13.51
CA SER A 409 5.47 -16.12 14.28
C SER A 409 5.95 -17.34 13.50
N ARG A 410 7.19 -17.79 13.74
CA ARG A 410 7.70 -19.02 13.11
C ARG A 410 6.87 -20.26 13.46
N ALA A 411 6.21 -20.27 14.63
CA ALA A 411 5.31 -21.34 15.02
C ALA A 411 4.05 -21.38 14.13
N PHE A 412 3.42 -20.23 13.86
CA PHE A 412 2.28 -20.13 12.95
C PHE A 412 2.66 -20.56 11.52
N VAL A 413 3.80 -20.09 11.01
CA VAL A 413 4.27 -20.48 9.66
C VAL A 413 4.55 -21.98 9.58
N LYS A 414 5.12 -22.61 10.61
CA LYS A 414 5.24 -24.08 10.67
C LYS A 414 3.89 -24.79 10.65
N TYR A 415 2.90 -24.27 11.36
CA TYR A 415 1.55 -24.83 11.35
C TYR A 415 0.91 -24.78 9.95
N VAL A 416 1.02 -23.65 9.25
CA VAL A 416 0.49 -23.42 7.88
C VAL A 416 0.86 -24.54 6.89
N PHE A 417 2.09 -25.08 6.94
CA PHE A 417 2.51 -26.15 6.03
C PHE A 417 2.23 -27.58 6.51
N ASN A 418 1.88 -27.76 7.79
CA ASN A 418 1.83 -29.08 8.45
C ASN A 418 0.41 -29.63 8.70
N THR A 419 -0.65 -28.89 8.36
CA THR A 419 -2.05 -29.32 8.55
C THR A 419 -2.80 -29.49 7.22
N SER A 420 -3.78 -30.40 7.16
CA SER A 420 -4.71 -30.51 6.03
C SER A 420 -5.65 -29.31 5.95
N LEU A 421 -6.11 -28.80 7.11
CA LEU A 421 -7.05 -27.67 7.20
C LEU A 421 -6.64 -26.47 6.34
N VAL A 422 -5.35 -26.12 6.39
CA VAL A 422 -4.80 -24.98 5.64
C VAL A 422 -4.63 -25.30 4.15
N LYS A 423 -4.35 -26.55 3.79
CA LYS A 423 -4.29 -27.00 2.38
C LYS A 423 -5.68 -26.97 1.75
N ASP A 424 -6.68 -27.48 2.46
CA ASP A 424 -8.07 -27.51 2.00
C ASP A 424 -8.64 -26.09 1.90
N PHE A 425 -8.33 -25.21 2.86
CA PHE A 425 -8.73 -23.80 2.81
C PHE A 425 -8.00 -23.01 1.70
N PHE A 426 -6.73 -23.33 1.42
CA PHE A 426 -5.98 -22.77 0.30
C PHE A 426 -6.60 -23.17 -1.03
N ALA A 427 -6.86 -24.47 -1.23
CA ALA A 427 -7.54 -24.99 -2.42
C ALA A 427 -8.94 -24.36 -2.59
N TRP A 428 -9.70 -24.21 -1.50
CA TRP A 428 -10.97 -23.48 -1.52
C TRP A 428 -10.82 -22.00 -1.90
N SER A 429 -9.67 -21.37 -1.65
CA SER A 429 -9.42 -19.96 -1.99
C SER A 429 -8.97 -19.74 -3.43
N GLU A 430 -8.64 -20.77 -4.22
CA GLU A 430 -8.03 -20.64 -5.56
C GLU A 430 -8.87 -19.83 -6.55
N ASP A 431 -10.19 -20.01 -6.54
CA ASP A 431 -11.16 -19.33 -7.40
C ASP A 431 -11.93 -18.20 -6.67
N THR A 432 -11.28 -17.55 -5.70
CA THR A 432 -11.81 -16.34 -5.02
C THR A 432 -11.13 -15.06 -5.52
N TYR A 433 -11.72 -13.89 -5.23
CA TYR A 433 -11.15 -12.59 -5.57
C TYR A 433 -10.36 -11.99 -4.40
N SER A 434 -9.09 -11.63 -4.64
CA SER A 434 -8.12 -11.19 -3.62
C SER A 434 -8.02 -12.14 -2.42
N PRO A 435 -7.66 -13.44 -2.60
CA PRO A 435 -7.48 -14.37 -1.48
C PRO A 435 -6.42 -13.93 -0.47
N ASP A 436 -5.45 -13.11 -0.88
CA ASP A 436 -4.49 -12.46 -0.01
C ASP A 436 -5.13 -11.50 1.01
N GLU A 437 -6.33 -10.95 0.73
CA GLU A 437 -7.11 -10.10 1.64
C GLU A 437 -8.05 -10.88 2.60
N HIS A 438 -8.12 -12.22 2.55
CA HIS A 438 -8.91 -13.00 3.52
C HIS A 438 -8.22 -14.24 4.08
N PHE A 439 -7.28 -14.84 3.36
CA PHE A 439 -6.63 -16.09 3.78
C PHE A 439 -5.90 -15.94 5.13
N TRP A 440 -5.02 -14.94 5.25
CA TRP A 440 -4.27 -14.70 6.50
C TRP A 440 -5.18 -14.24 7.64
N ALA A 441 -6.07 -13.29 7.34
CA ALA A 441 -7.02 -12.72 8.30
C ALA A 441 -7.98 -13.78 8.87
N THR A 442 -8.32 -14.80 8.07
CA THR A 442 -9.11 -15.96 8.48
C THR A 442 -8.28 -16.97 9.28
N LEU A 443 -7.11 -17.37 8.80
CA LEU A 443 -6.32 -18.43 9.44
C LEU A 443 -5.86 -18.06 10.86
N ILE A 444 -5.55 -16.80 11.14
CA ILE A 444 -5.22 -16.33 12.51
C ILE A 444 -6.40 -16.44 13.49
N ARG A 445 -7.64 -16.50 12.98
CA ARG A 445 -8.88 -16.67 13.77
C ARG A 445 -9.33 -18.14 13.86
N VAL A 446 -8.57 -19.11 13.36
CA VAL A 446 -8.89 -20.53 13.52
C VAL A 446 -8.50 -20.99 14.94
N PRO A 447 -9.39 -21.61 15.73
CA PRO A 447 -9.05 -22.04 17.09
C PRO A 447 -7.90 -23.05 17.13
N GLY A 448 -6.97 -22.86 18.05
CA GLY A 448 -5.81 -23.72 18.27
C GLY A 448 -4.59 -23.41 17.41
N VAL A 449 -4.61 -22.37 16.55
CA VAL A 449 -3.42 -22.00 15.77
C VAL A 449 -2.36 -21.28 16.63
N PRO A 450 -1.06 -21.45 16.38
CA PRO A 450 -0.04 -20.80 17.18
C PRO A 450 -0.10 -19.27 17.06
N GLY A 451 -0.31 -18.58 18.19
CA GLY A 451 -0.45 -17.12 18.21
C GLY A 451 -1.79 -16.62 17.65
N GLU A 452 -2.86 -17.42 17.79
CA GLU A 452 -4.21 -17.05 17.38
C GLU A 452 -4.69 -15.70 17.95
N ILE A 453 -5.67 -15.12 17.25
CA ILE A 453 -6.56 -14.11 17.81
C ILE A 453 -7.95 -14.77 17.85
N SER A 454 -8.59 -14.87 19.01
CA SER A 454 -9.88 -15.58 19.13
C SER A 454 -10.94 -15.04 18.14
N ARG A 455 -11.80 -15.92 17.60
CA ARG A 455 -12.96 -15.54 16.76
C ARG A 455 -13.89 -14.53 17.45
N SER A 456 -13.96 -14.57 18.78
CA SER A 456 -14.79 -13.68 19.60
C SER A 456 -14.06 -12.44 20.11
N ALA A 457 -12.75 -12.32 19.89
CA ALA A 457 -12.00 -11.12 20.22
C ALA A 457 -12.34 -10.00 19.22
N GLN A 458 -12.18 -8.75 19.65
CA GLN A 458 -12.46 -7.58 18.82
C GLN A 458 -11.75 -7.64 17.45
N ASP A 459 -12.39 -7.08 16.44
CA ASP A 459 -11.80 -6.85 15.12
C ASP A 459 -10.54 -5.99 15.24
N VAL A 460 -9.49 -6.36 14.48
CA VAL A 460 -8.23 -5.61 14.41
C VAL A 460 -8.21 -4.89 13.07
N SER A 461 -8.49 -3.59 13.06
CA SER A 461 -8.47 -2.77 11.84
C SER A 461 -7.04 -2.52 11.34
N ASP A 462 -6.92 -1.97 10.13
CA ASP A 462 -5.66 -1.47 9.58
C ASP A 462 -4.93 -0.51 10.54
N LEU A 463 -5.64 0.48 11.09
CA LEU A 463 -5.09 1.46 12.07
C LEU A 463 -4.65 0.84 13.41
N GLN A 464 -5.13 -0.36 13.75
CA GLN A 464 -4.73 -1.09 14.95
C GLN A 464 -3.60 -2.09 14.64
N SER A 465 -3.58 -2.61 13.42
CA SER A 465 -2.56 -3.52 12.91
C SER A 465 -1.28 -2.79 12.56
N LYS A 466 -0.30 -2.82 13.48
CA LYS A 466 1.02 -2.19 13.31
C LYS A 466 1.82 -2.66 12.07
N THR A 467 1.37 -3.68 11.34
CA THR A 467 2.08 -4.24 10.17
C THR A 467 2.30 -3.23 9.05
N ARG A 468 1.28 -2.44 8.69
CA ARG A 468 1.34 -1.52 7.56
C ARG A 468 0.42 -0.32 7.73
N LEU A 469 1.00 0.86 7.81
CA LEU A 469 0.29 2.11 7.58
C LEU A 469 -0.01 2.28 6.08
N VAL A 470 -1.28 2.45 5.73
CA VAL A 470 -1.72 2.73 4.36
C VAL A 470 -2.72 3.87 4.39
N LYS A 471 -2.46 4.96 3.63
CA LYS A 471 -3.42 6.05 3.51
C LYS A 471 -4.27 5.92 2.26
N TRP A 472 -5.55 5.66 2.48
CA TRP A 472 -6.63 5.76 1.50
C TRP A 472 -7.15 7.20 1.41
N ASN A 473 -7.22 7.75 0.20
CA ASN A 473 -7.57 9.16 -0.05
C ASN A 473 -8.96 9.56 0.47
N TYR A 474 -9.91 8.63 0.48
CA TYR A 474 -11.29 8.84 0.97
C TYR A 474 -11.42 8.87 2.51
N HIS A 475 -10.33 8.66 3.25
CA HIS A 475 -10.26 8.78 4.71
C HIS A 475 -9.27 9.87 5.18
N GLU A 476 -8.68 10.61 4.24
CA GLU A 476 -7.74 11.70 4.54
C GLU A 476 -8.44 12.92 5.15
N GLY A 477 -7.88 13.42 6.26
CA GLY A 477 -8.52 14.43 7.10
C GLY A 477 -9.55 13.87 8.09
N LEU A 478 -9.78 12.55 8.10
CA LEU A 478 -10.62 11.87 9.09
C LEU A 478 -9.78 11.01 10.05
N PHE A 479 -9.07 10.01 9.54
CA PHE A 479 -8.26 9.09 10.37
C PHE A 479 -6.79 9.49 10.44
N TYR A 480 -6.30 10.17 9.41
CA TYR A 480 -4.91 10.63 9.29
C TYR A 480 -4.86 11.94 8.49
N PRO A 481 -3.73 12.69 8.52
CA PRO A 481 -3.57 13.92 7.73
C PRO A 481 -3.79 13.71 6.23
N ARG A 482 -3.87 14.77 5.44
CA ARG A 482 -3.88 14.64 3.96
C ARG A 482 -2.52 14.13 3.45
N CYS A 483 -2.53 13.42 2.34
CA CYS A 483 -1.33 12.99 1.64
C CYS A 483 -0.60 14.23 1.10
N THR A 484 0.72 14.29 1.29
CA THR A 484 1.54 15.41 0.81
C THR A 484 2.24 15.08 -0.50
N GLY A 485 2.35 13.80 -0.85
CA GLY A 485 2.90 13.29 -2.11
C GLY A 485 1.87 13.27 -3.26
N SER A 486 1.43 12.09 -3.68
CA SER A 486 0.42 11.90 -4.74
C SER A 486 -0.46 10.67 -4.48
N HIS A 487 -1.42 10.35 -5.35
CA HIS A 487 -2.30 9.19 -5.19
C HIS A 487 -2.27 8.26 -6.41
N LEU A 488 -2.20 6.96 -6.18
CA LEU A 488 -2.32 5.92 -7.20
C LEU A 488 -3.27 4.82 -6.75
N ARG A 489 -4.38 4.62 -7.49
CA ARG A 489 -5.45 3.67 -7.14
C ARG A 489 -5.97 3.91 -5.71
N SER A 490 -6.30 5.17 -5.41
CA SER A 490 -6.78 5.65 -4.10
C SER A 490 -5.81 5.54 -2.92
N VAL A 491 -4.61 4.98 -3.10
CA VAL A 491 -3.56 4.91 -2.05
C VAL A 491 -2.59 6.08 -2.22
N CYS A 492 -2.26 6.74 -1.11
CA CYS A 492 -1.21 7.76 -1.03
C CYS A 492 0.17 7.16 -1.33
N ILE A 493 0.91 7.84 -2.19
CA ILE A 493 2.36 7.76 -2.28
C ILE A 493 2.88 8.95 -1.47
N TYR A 494 3.55 8.68 -0.35
CA TYR A 494 3.88 9.71 0.65
C TYR A 494 4.85 10.79 0.13
N GLY A 495 4.82 11.97 0.76
CA GLY A 495 5.78 13.06 0.51
C GLY A 495 6.58 13.46 1.77
N ALA A 496 7.69 14.17 1.58
CA ALA A 496 8.67 14.47 2.64
C ALA A 496 8.09 15.23 3.83
N ALA A 497 7.04 16.04 3.63
CA ALA A 497 6.35 16.75 4.69
C ALA A 497 5.64 15.83 5.70
N GLU A 498 5.44 14.55 5.36
CA GLU A 498 4.88 13.53 6.28
C GLU A 498 5.94 12.81 7.12
N LEU A 499 7.25 13.01 6.88
CA LEU A 499 8.35 12.27 7.52
C LEU A 499 8.21 12.15 9.06
N ARG A 500 7.98 13.27 9.76
CA ARG A 500 7.83 13.29 11.22
C ARG A 500 6.58 12.58 11.71
N TRP A 501 5.49 12.66 10.94
CA TRP A 501 4.25 11.97 11.28
C TRP A 501 4.42 10.46 11.09
N LEU A 502 4.96 10.02 9.94
CA LEU A 502 5.24 8.63 9.62
C LEU A 502 6.07 7.92 10.72
N ILE A 503 7.16 8.53 11.18
CA ILE A 503 8.03 7.94 12.23
C ILE A 503 7.31 7.87 13.60
N LYS A 504 6.42 8.83 13.90
CA LYS A 504 5.71 8.94 15.19
C LYS A 504 4.39 8.18 15.25
N ASP A 505 3.79 7.82 14.11
CA ASP A 505 2.46 7.21 14.01
C ASP A 505 2.35 5.84 14.71
N GLY A 506 3.43 5.06 14.71
CA GLY A 506 3.57 3.85 15.55
C GLY A 506 3.44 2.51 14.82
N HIS A 507 3.08 2.52 13.54
CA HIS A 507 3.23 1.37 12.65
C HIS A 507 4.71 1.03 12.42
N TRP A 508 4.98 -0.20 11.97
CA TRP A 508 6.33 -0.70 11.72
C TRP A 508 6.83 -0.43 10.29
N PHE A 509 5.90 -0.37 9.33
CA PHE A 509 6.16 -0.08 7.92
C PHE A 509 4.99 0.74 7.32
N ALA A 510 5.23 1.38 6.18
CA ALA A 510 4.20 2.11 5.42
C ALA A 510 4.16 1.74 3.93
N ASN A 511 3.01 1.97 3.28
CA ASN A 511 2.76 1.79 1.84
C ASN A 511 1.97 3.00 1.30
N LYS A 512 2.43 3.77 0.29
CA LYS A 512 3.49 3.49 -0.69
C LYS A 512 4.58 4.55 -0.74
N PHE A 513 5.77 4.13 -1.13
CA PHE A 513 6.90 4.99 -1.48
C PHE A 513 7.23 4.84 -2.96
N ASP A 514 7.64 5.94 -3.60
CA ASP A 514 8.10 5.98 -4.97
C ASP A 514 9.06 7.18 -5.12
N SER A 515 10.31 6.93 -5.51
CA SER A 515 11.32 7.96 -5.69
C SER A 515 11.00 8.91 -6.84
N LYS A 516 10.14 8.52 -7.78
CA LYS A 516 9.63 9.39 -8.86
C LYS A 516 8.51 10.32 -8.37
N VAL A 517 8.01 10.13 -7.14
CA VAL A 517 7.04 11.02 -6.47
C VAL A 517 7.69 11.89 -5.42
N ASP A 518 8.55 11.33 -4.55
CA ASP A 518 9.33 12.09 -3.56
C ASP A 518 10.60 11.31 -3.13
N PRO A 519 11.78 11.59 -3.74
CA PRO A 519 13.02 10.92 -3.38
C PRO A 519 13.62 11.45 -2.06
N VAL A 520 13.24 12.67 -1.66
CA VAL A 520 13.68 13.30 -0.40
C VAL A 520 13.10 12.53 0.78
N LEU A 521 11.82 12.15 0.73
CA LEU A 521 11.21 11.34 1.79
C LEU A 521 11.98 10.04 2.03
N ILE A 522 12.34 9.32 0.97
CA ILE A 522 13.02 8.02 1.07
C ILE A 522 14.43 8.19 1.65
N LYS A 523 15.20 9.17 1.16
CA LYS A 523 16.51 9.54 1.71
C LYS A 523 16.38 9.85 3.21
N CYS A 524 15.51 10.79 3.57
CA CYS A 524 15.42 11.30 4.93
C CYS A 524 14.83 10.29 5.91
N LEU A 525 13.94 9.41 5.47
CA LEU A 525 13.45 8.30 6.29
C LEU A 525 14.58 7.29 6.56
N ALA A 526 15.37 6.91 5.54
CA ALA A 526 16.52 6.04 5.74
C ALA A 526 17.55 6.64 6.72
N GLU A 527 17.92 7.92 6.55
CA GLU A 527 18.86 8.61 7.44
C GLU A 527 18.36 8.66 8.89
N LYS A 528 17.08 9.01 9.11
CA LYS A 528 16.48 9.08 10.45
C LYS A 528 16.41 7.72 11.16
N LEU A 529 16.13 6.64 10.43
CA LEU A 529 16.13 5.29 10.99
C LEU A 529 17.55 4.82 11.37
N GLU A 530 18.58 5.22 10.62
CA GLU A 530 19.96 4.94 10.99
C GLU A 530 20.46 5.77 12.18
N GLU A 531 20.01 7.03 12.32
CA GLU A 531 20.24 7.82 13.53
C GLU A 531 19.61 7.17 14.75
N GLN A 532 18.33 6.78 14.68
CA GLN A 532 17.63 6.08 15.76
C GLN A 532 18.32 4.75 16.12
N GLN A 533 18.76 3.96 15.14
CA GLN A 533 19.52 2.74 15.39
C GLN A 533 20.81 3.01 16.17
N ARG A 534 21.55 4.10 15.85
CA ARG A 534 22.76 4.50 16.59
C ARG A 534 22.44 4.94 18.02
N GLU A 535 21.43 5.79 18.19
CA GLU A 535 20.99 6.29 19.49
C GLU A 535 20.57 5.14 20.42
N TRP A 536 19.66 4.27 19.98
CA TRP A 536 19.16 3.15 20.78
C TRP A 536 20.26 2.15 21.16
N ILE A 537 21.17 1.82 20.24
CA ILE A 537 22.29 0.93 20.54
C ILE A 537 23.20 1.55 21.60
N THR A 538 23.51 2.84 21.50
CA THR A 538 24.35 3.57 22.47
C THR A 538 23.71 3.55 23.85
N LEU A 539 22.43 3.98 23.96
CA LEU A 539 21.65 3.95 25.21
C LEU A 539 21.43 2.55 25.79
N SER A 540 21.49 1.49 24.97
CA SER A 540 21.42 0.09 25.41
C SER A 540 22.76 -0.45 25.90
N SER A 541 23.88 0.19 25.56
CA SER A 541 25.23 -0.23 25.95
C SER A 541 25.73 0.44 27.24
N GLU A 542 25.07 1.52 27.66
CA GLU A 542 25.32 2.24 28.92
C GLU A 542 24.55 1.66 30.12
N LYS A 543 23.76 0.58 29.90
CA LYS A 543 22.91 -0.10 30.90
C LYS A 543 23.31 -1.57 31.07
#